data_AF-A0AAE9L9D2-F1
#
_entry.id   AF-A0AAE9L9D2-F1
#
_cell.length_a   1.000
_cell.length_b   1.000
_cell.length_c   1.000
_cell.angle_alpha   90.00
_cell.angle_beta   90.00
_cell.angle_gamma   90.00
#
_symmetry.space_group_name_H-M   'P 1'
#
loop_
_entity.id
_entity.type
_entity.pdbx_description
1 polymer ?
#
loop_
_entity_poly.entity_id
_entity_poly.type
_entity_poly.pdbx_seq_one_letter_code
_entity_poly.pdbx_strand_id
1 'polypeptide(L)'
;MEELSSSINLDKQKQSTPLNKLAIVATVLSGVTIIAGVIALIVVNNNFKAQVTTLKTENAALIKTVKAVTVKQSSIESDIHSLKISTVFQRIAHTVEGALVTDDFVVNRINIYTEDADTKLTGINIDLENQPRMALAYKQSGQYNISDRELRAKIKPIVNQVEEYYKKFPDTLDWTSSTPVNITVKNYSIATVQNSEVKLVGEK
;
A
#
# COMPACT_ATOMS: atom_id res chain seq x y z
N MET A 1 -50.45 -9.34 -121.08
CA MET A 1 -51.43 -9.96 -120.16
C MET A 1 -50.76 -9.99 -118.81
N GLU A 2 -50.96 -8.93 -118.02
CA GLU A 2 -52.06 -8.81 -117.04
C GLU A 2 -51.77 -9.67 -115.80
N GLU A 3 -51.89 -9.22 -114.56
CA GLU A 3 -52.02 -7.89 -113.96
C GLU A 3 -51.84 -8.12 -112.43
N LEU A 4 -51.34 -7.09 -111.74
CA LEU A 4 -51.73 -6.64 -110.39
C LEU A 4 -51.69 -7.63 -109.20
N SER A 5 -50.81 -7.40 -108.21
CA SER A 5 -51.09 -6.62 -106.97
C SER A 5 -50.91 -7.56 -105.76
N SER A 6 -50.51 -7.21 -104.54
CA SER A 6 -50.33 -5.94 -103.85
C SER A 6 -49.30 -6.12 -102.71
N SER A 7 -48.82 -4.98 -102.23
CA SER A 7 -48.04 -4.69 -101.01
C SER A 7 -48.32 -5.56 -99.77
N ILE A 8 -47.27 -5.79 -98.97
CA ILE A 8 -47.07 -5.15 -97.64
C ILE A 8 -45.64 -5.44 -97.14
N ASN A 9 -44.91 -4.34 -96.93
CA ASN A 9 -43.63 -4.25 -96.23
C ASN A 9 -43.83 -4.58 -94.74
N LEU A 10 -42.98 -5.44 -94.17
CA LEU A 10 -42.64 -5.39 -92.75
C LEU A 10 -41.14 -5.65 -92.59
N ASP A 11 -40.38 -4.63 -92.98
CA ASP A 11 -38.98 -4.48 -92.60
C ASP A 11 -38.92 -4.43 -91.07
N LYS A 12 -38.32 -5.46 -90.44
CA LYS A 12 -38.02 -5.47 -89.01
C LYS A 12 -36.91 -4.46 -88.76
N GLN A 13 -37.24 -3.18 -88.78
CA GLN A 13 -36.39 -2.14 -88.23
C GLN A 13 -36.24 -2.38 -86.74
N LYS A 14 -35.08 -2.90 -86.37
CA LYS A 14 -34.54 -2.94 -85.02
C LYS A 14 -34.48 -1.49 -84.54
N GLN A 15 -35.52 -1.05 -83.85
CA GLN A 15 -35.62 0.29 -83.28
C GLN A 15 -34.54 0.42 -82.20
N SER A 16 -33.37 0.91 -82.58
CA SER A 16 -32.37 1.36 -81.61
C SER A 16 -32.90 2.65 -81.00
N THR A 17 -33.44 2.56 -79.79
CA THR A 17 -33.86 3.70 -78.99
C THR A 17 -32.72 4.74 -78.97
N PRO A 18 -32.96 6.02 -79.30
CA PRO A 18 -31.91 7.02 -79.23
C PRO A 18 -31.48 7.13 -77.76
N LEU A 19 -30.24 6.70 -77.50
CA LEU A 19 -29.58 6.83 -76.21
C LEU A 19 -29.63 8.30 -75.78
N ASN A 20 -30.46 8.60 -74.78
CA ASN A 20 -30.59 9.94 -74.22
C ASN A 20 -29.28 10.29 -73.53
N LYS A 21 -28.41 11.04 -74.23
CA LYS A 21 -27.07 11.41 -73.77
C LYS A 21 -27.10 12.05 -72.38
N LEU A 22 -28.16 12.77 -72.05
CA LEU A 22 -28.38 13.38 -70.73
C LEU A 22 -28.58 12.31 -69.63
N ALA A 23 -29.30 11.23 -69.92
CA ALA A 23 -29.54 10.13 -68.99
C ALA A 23 -28.26 9.31 -68.73
N ILE A 24 -27.42 9.12 -69.76
CA ILE A 24 -26.10 8.49 -69.61
C ILE A 24 -25.19 9.35 -68.74
N VAL A 25 -25.12 10.65 -69.03
CA VAL A 25 -24.32 11.60 -68.23
C VAL A 25 -24.80 11.61 -66.77
N ALA A 26 -26.11 11.64 -66.53
CA ALA A 26 -26.67 11.58 -65.18
C ALA A 26 -26.34 10.26 -64.45
N THR A 27 -26.35 9.14 -65.16
CA THR A 27 -26.02 7.82 -64.58
C THR A 27 -24.53 7.66 -64.29
N VAL A 28 -23.67 8.27 -65.12
CA VAL A 28 -22.22 8.33 -64.88
C VAL A 28 -21.93 9.24 -63.68
N LEU A 29 -22.55 10.43 -63.60
CA LEU A 29 -22.40 11.34 -62.46
C LEU A 29 -22.92 10.74 -61.14
N SER A 30 -24.05 10.04 -61.16
CA SER A 30 -24.57 9.34 -59.98
C SER A 30 -23.66 8.18 -59.56
N GLY A 31 -23.13 7.41 -60.51
CA GLY A 31 -22.15 6.36 -60.23
C GLY A 31 -20.86 6.89 -59.59
N VAL A 32 -20.32 7.99 -60.13
CA VAL A 32 -19.11 8.64 -59.59
C VAL A 32 -19.32 9.20 -58.19
N THR A 33 -20.47 9.83 -57.93
CA THR A 33 -20.79 10.37 -56.59
C THR A 33 -21.00 9.27 -55.55
N ILE A 34 -21.62 8.15 -55.91
CA ILE A 34 -21.74 6.98 -55.03
C ILE A 34 -20.35 6.41 -54.69
N ILE A 35 -19.48 6.24 -55.69
CA ILE A 35 -18.11 5.72 -55.48
C ILE A 35 -17.31 6.67 -54.57
N ALA A 36 -17.36 7.97 -54.82
CA ALA A 36 -16.69 8.97 -53.98
C ALA A 36 -17.19 8.95 -52.53
N GLY A 37 -18.52 8.80 -52.33
CA GLY A 37 -19.12 8.66 -51.01
C GLY A 37 -18.68 7.39 -50.27
N VAL A 38 -18.59 6.26 -50.97
CA VAL A 38 -18.08 5.00 -50.41
C VAL A 38 -16.60 5.12 -50.02
N ILE A 39 -15.78 5.73 -50.87
CA ILE A 39 -14.35 5.97 -50.57
C ILE A 39 -14.21 6.87 -49.34
N ALA A 40 -14.97 7.97 -49.25
CA ALA A 40 -14.95 8.86 -48.10
C ALA A 40 -15.35 8.13 -46.80
N LEU A 41 -16.39 7.29 -46.84
CA LEU A 41 -16.80 6.46 -45.71
C LEU A 41 -15.71 5.47 -45.26
N ILE A 42 -15.01 4.83 -46.21
CA ILE A 42 -13.90 3.92 -45.90
C ILE A 42 -12.75 4.66 -45.22
N VAL A 43 -12.37 5.83 -45.73
CA VAL A 43 -11.30 6.66 -45.14
C VAL A 43 -11.66 7.09 -43.72
N VAL A 44 -12.89 7.58 -43.51
CA VAL A 44 -13.38 7.99 -42.19
C VAL A 44 -13.43 6.80 -41.22
N ASN A 45 -13.94 5.65 -41.65
CA ASN A 45 -13.99 4.44 -40.83
C ASN A 45 -12.59 3.94 -40.43
N ASN A 46 -11.62 3.98 -41.35
CA ASN A 46 -10.24 3.60 -41.05
C ASN A 46 -9.59 4.58 -40.06
N ASN A 47 -9.85 5.88 -40.18
CA ASN A 47 -9.37 6.89 -39.22
C ASN A 47 -9.99 6.65 -37.82
N PHE A 48 -11.30 6.39 -37.74
CA PHE A 48 -11.94 6.05 -36.46
C PHE A 48 -11.38 4.76 -35.86
N LYS A 49 -11.16 3.71 -36.65
CA LYS A 49 -10.53 2.47 -36.17
C LYS A 49 -9.12 2.72 -35.64
N ALA A 50 -8.33 3.54 -36.32
CA ALA A 50 -6.99 3.91 -35.88
C ALA A 50 -7.07 4.66 -34.53
N GLN A 51 -7.92 5.68 -34.42
CA GLN A 51 -8.11 6.44 -33.16
C GLN A 51 -8.59 5.55 -32.02
N VAL A 52 -9.55 4.65 -32.25
CA VAL A 52 -10.02 3.68 -31.24
C VAL A 52 -8.90 2.76 -30.80
N THR A 53 -8.03 2.33 -31.72
CA THR A 53 -6.89 1.46 -31.40
C THR A 53 -5.84 2.20 -30.58
N THR A 54 -5.54 3.46 -30.94
CA THR A 54 -4.66 4.35 -30.18
C THR A 54 -5.21 4.59 -28.77
N LEU A 55 -6.48 5.00 -28.64
CA LEU A 55 -7.14 5.23 -27.35
C LEU A 55 -7.15 3.97 -26.48
N LYS A 56 -7.35 2.78 -27.06
CA LYS A 56 -7.25 1.51 -26.31
C LYS A 56 -5.84 1.28 -25.77
N THR A 57 -4.82 1.60 -26.56
CA THR A 57 -3.42 1.43 -26.19
C THR A 57 -3.01 2.43 -25.11
N GLU A 58 -3.38 3.70 -25.28
CA GLU A 58 -3.16 4.76 -24.28
C GLU A 58 -3.89 4.47 -22.97
N ASN A 59 -5.14 4.00 -23.02
CA ASN A 59 -5.87 3.59 -21.82
C ASN A 59 -5.20 2.41 -21.11
N ALA A 60 -4.71 1.41 -21.84
CA ALA A 60 -3.98 0.28 -21.24
C ALA A 60 -2.68 0.75 -20.56
N ALA A 61 -1.94 1.68 -21.18
CA ALA A 61 -0.76 2.30 -20.60
C ALA A 61 -1.10 3.12 -19.35
N LEU A 62 -2.17 3.92 -19.39
CA LEU A 62 -2.64 4.72 -18.26
C LEU A 62 -3.05 3.84 -17.08
N ILE A 63 -3.79 2.75 -17.32
CA ILE A 63 -4.15 1.77 -16.28
C ILE A 63 -2.90 1.19 -15.62
N LYS A 64 -1.86 0.88 -16.40
CA LYS A 64 -0.59 0.37 -15.86
C LYS A 64 0.11 1.41 -14.98
N THR A 65 0.13 2.67 -15.41
CA THR A 65 0.71 3.78 -14.64
C THR A 65 -0.07 4.01 -13.34
N VAL A 66 -1.41 4.04 -13.39
CA VAL A 66 -2.26 4.20 -12.21
C VAL A 66 -1.98 3.08 -11.20
N LYS A 67 -1.96 1.82 -11.64
CA LYS A 67 -1.61 0.68 -10.76
C LYS A 67 -0.24 0.84 -10.11
N ALA A 68 0.78 1.25 -10.87
CA ALA A 68 2.13 1.45 -10.35
C ALA A 68 2.19 2.60 -9.32
N VAL A 69 1.48 3.70 -9.59
CA VAL A 69 1.38 4.83 -8.66
C VAL A 69 0.63 4.43 -7.39
N THR A 70 -0.47 3.69 -7.48
CA THR A 70 -1.22 3.19 -6.31
C THR A 70 -0.34 2.30 -5.42
N VAL A 71 0.42 1.38 -6.01
CA VAL A 71 1.35 0.53 -5.23
C VAL A 71 2.41 1.37 -4.53
N LYS A 72 3.00 2.35 -5.22
CA LYS A 72 3.97 3.27 -4.60
C LYS A 72 3.34 4.11 -3.49
N GLN A 73 2.12 4.59 -3.69
CA GLN A 73 1.40 5.37 -2.69
C GLN A 73 1.17 4.55 -1.42
N SER A 74 0.66 3.31 -1.53
CA SER A 74 0.48 2.44 -0.37
C SER A 74 1.80 2.12 0.34
N SER A 75 2.89 1.96 -0.41
CA SER A 75 4.23 1.80 0.19
C SER A 75 4.66 3.04 0.98
N ILE A 76 4.48 4.24 0.41
CA ILE A 76 4.82 5.51 1.07
C ILE A 76 3.96 5.72 2.32
N GLU A 77 2.67 5.38 2.27
CA GLU A 77 1.78 5.46 3.43
C GLU A 77 2.25 4.53 4.56
N SER A 78 2.69 3.32 4.23
CA SER A 78 3.31 2.39 5.17
C SER A 78 4.60 2.95 5.77
N ASP A 79 5.50 3.50 4.95
CA ASP A 79 6.76 4.07 5.40
C ASP A 79 6.52 5.27 6.35
N ILE A 80 5.55 6.13 6.04
CA ILE A 80 5.15 7.26 6.89
C ILE A 80 4.63 6.77 8.24
N HIS A 81 3.82 5.70 8.25
CA HIS A 81 3.30 5.10 9.48
C HIS A 81 4.44 4.59 10.37
N SER A 82 5.35 3.79 9.81
CA SER A 82 6.55 3.30 10.52
C SER A 82 7.42 4.43 11.06
N LEU A 83 7.62 5.49 10.26
CA LEU A 83 8.43 6.63 10.67
C LEU A 83 7.83 7.39 11.86
N LYS A 84 6.50 7.56 11.88
CA LYS A 84 5.78 8.21 12.99
C LYS A 84 5.94 7.41 14.27
N ILE A 85 5.70 6.10 14.23
CA ILE A 85 5.84 5.21 15.39
C ILE A 85 7.28 5.24 15.91
N SER A 86 8.27 5.07 15.03
CA SER A 86 9.68 5.11 15.38
C SER A 86 10.07 6.44 16.06
N THR A 87 9.58 7.57 15.54
CA THR A 87 9.84 8.90 16.12
C THR A 87 9.28 9.02 17.54
N VAL A 88 8.07 8.52 17.79
CA VAL A 88 7.48 8.56 19.12
C VAL A 88 8.22 7.64 20.08
N PHE A 89 8.60 6.42 19.66
CA PHE A 89 9.40 5.52 20.47
C PHE A 89 10.77 6.10 20.80
N GLN A 90 11.43 6.75 19.85
CA GLN A 90 12.71 7.43 20.11
C GLN A 90 12.55 8.56 21.13
N ARG A 91 11.45 9.32 21.05
CA ARG A 91 11.13 10.37 22.04
C ARG A 91 10.88 9.78 23.43
N ILE A 92 10.15 8.66 23.50
CA ILE A 92 9.92 7.94 24.75
C ILE A 92 11.25 7.45 25.32
N ALA A 93 12.06 6.77 24.52
CA ALA A 93 13.37 6.27 24.94
C ALA A 93 14.24 7.39 25.49
N HIS A 94 14.45 8.45 24.71
CA HIS A 94 15.26 9.59 25.12
C HIS A 94 14.76 10.25 26.42
N THR A 95 13.45 10.26 26.68
CA THR A 95 12.92 10.91 27.88
C THR A 95 12.92 9.98 29.08
N VAL A 96 12.73 8.68 28.89
CA VAL A 96 12.71 7.69 29.97
C VAL A 96 14.12 7.39 30.46
N GLU A 97 15.08 7.27 29.53
CA GLU A 97 16.47 6.96 29.80
C GLU A 97 17.12 8.05 30.66
N GLY A 98 17.65 7.64 31.82
CA GLY A 98 18.27 8.51 32.82
C GLY A 98 17.29 9.35 33.65
N ALA A 99 16.03 9.52 33.22
CA ALA A 99 15.07 10.38 33.93
C ALA A 99 14.13 9.60 34.86
N LEU A 100 13.73 8.38 34.49
CA LEU A 100 12.89 7.55 35.35
C LEU A 100 13.75 6.79 36.35
N VAL A 101 13.53 7.11 37.63
CA VAL A 101 14.34 6.69 38.76
C VAL A 101 13.44 6.24 39.92
N THR A 102 13.82 5.14 40.55
CA THR A 102 13.37 4.75 41.89
C THR A 102 14.57 4.77 42.85
N ASP A 103 14.33 4.54 44.13
CA ASP A 103 15.41 4.38 45.12
C ASP A 103 16.39 3.23 44.79
N ASP A 104 15.97 2.32 43.92
CA ASP A 104 16.65 1.06 43.62
C ASP A 104 17.26 1.04 42.20
N PHE A 105 16.61 1.68 41.23
CA PHE A 105 16.99 1.59 39.82
C PHE A 105 16.84 2.91 39.07
N VAL A 106 17.64 3.08 38.03
CA VAL A 106 17.45 4.06 36.95
C VAL A 106 17.20 3.31 35.67
N VAL A 107 16.32 3.80 34.80
CA VAL A 107 16.26 3.27 33.44
C VAL A 107 17.49 3.73 32.67
N ASN A 108 18.40 2.81 32.36
CA ASN A 108 19.58 3.09 31.54
C ASN A 108 19.21 3.12 30.05
N ARG A 109 18.40 2.17 29.61
CA ARG A 109 17.99 2.03 28.21
C ARG A 109 16.65 1.37 28.08
N ILE A 110 15.87 1.75 27.07
CA ILE A 110 14.64 1.08 26.70
C ILE A 110 14.60 0.79 25.20
N ASN A 111 14.32 -0.46 24.85
CA ASN A 111 14.05 -0.86 23.47
C ASN A 111 12.60 -1.31 23.35
N ILE A 112 11.89 -0.81 22.35
CA ILE A 112 10.50 -1.14 22.08
C ILE A 112 10.47 -1.91 20.76
N TYR A 113 9.85 -3.08 20.76
CA TYR A 113 9.80 -3.98 19.61
C TYR A 113 8.38 -4.08 19.07
N THR A 114 8.26 -4.06 17.75
CA THR A 114 7.01 -4.19 17.00
C THR A 114 7.04 -5.43 16.13
N GLU A 115 5.90 -5.77 15.55
CA GLU A 115 5.83 -6.65 14.38
C GLU A 115 6.17 -5.87 13.10
N ASP A 116 6.48 -6.58 12.02
CA ASP A 116 6.96 -5.99 10.75
C ASP A 116 6.06 -4.89 10.16
N ALA A 117 4.75 -4.92 10.46
CA ALA A 117 3.78 -3.94 9.97
C ALA A 117 3.57 -2.75 10.92
N ASP A 118 4.31 -2.68 12.05
CA ASP A 118 4.17 -1.66 13.08
C ASP A 118 2.72 -1.43 13.53
N THR A 119 1.93 -2.51 13.64
CA THR A 119 0.55 -2.43 14.13
C THR A 119 0.39 -2.88 15.57
N LYS A 120 1.41 -3.55 16.12
CA LYS A 120 1.38 -4.11 17.47
C LYS A 120 2.78 -4.18 18.11
N LEU A 121 2.83 -3.98 19.43
CA LEU A 121 4.00 -4.29 20.24
C LEU A 121 4.22 -5.79 20.38
N THR A 122 5.45 -6.25 20.13
CA THR A 122 5.88 -7.64 20.34
C THR A 122 6.64 -7.80 21.65
N GLY A 123 7.22 -6.73 22.19
CA GLY A 123 7.85 -6.72 23.50
C GLY A 123 8.57 -5.41 23.80
N ILE A 124 8.99 -5.27 25.05
CA ILE A 124 9.76 -4.12 25.53
C ILE A 124 10.93 -4.66 26.32
N ASN A 125 12.13 -4.09 26.14
CA ASN A 125 13.29 -4.40 26.97
C ASN A 125 13.73 -3.15 27.71
N ILE A 126 13.71 -3.21 29.04
CA ILE A 126 14.17 -2.15 29.93
C ILE A 126 15.47 -2.62 30.58
N ASP A 127 16.58 -1.96 30.26
CA ASP A 127 17.86 -2.14 30.93
C ASP A 127 17.96 -1.11 32.05
N LEU A 128 18.16 -1.63 33.27
CA LEU A 128 18.22 -0.85 34.48
C LEU A 128 19.68 -0.69 34.92
N GLU A 129 19.98 0.48 35.46
CA GLU A 129 21.18 0.73 36.25
C GLU A 129 20.85 0.69 37.74
N ASN A 130 21.76 0.12 38.52
CA ASN A 130 21.59 0.02 39.97
C ASN A 130 21.87 1.35 40.66
N GLN A 131 20.93 1.81 41.48
CA GLN A 131 21.21 2.84 42.48
C GLN A 131 22.13 2.28 43.59
N PRO A 132 22.81 3.14 44.38
CA PRO A 132 23.88 2.71 45.30
C PRO A 132 23.52 1.53 46.20
N ARG A 133 22.30 1.48 46.75
CA ARG A 133 21.86 0.38 47.61
C ARG A 133 21.74 -0.94 46.86
N MET A 134 21.15 -0.93 45.66
CA MET A 134 21.05 -2.12 44.82
C MET A 134 22.39 -2.54 44.24
N ALA A 135 23.29 -1.59 43.99
CA ALA A 135 24.64 -1.88 43.53
C ALA A 135 25.42 -2.73 44.55
N LEU A 136 25.25 -2.45 45.86
CA LEU A 136 25.83 -3.26 46.94
C LEU A 136 25.23 -4.67 47.02
N ALA A 137 23.96 -4.83 46.64
CA ALA A 137 23.29 -6.12 46.63
C ALA A 137 23.60 -6.96 45.38
N TYR A 138 24.12 -6.38 44.30
CA TYR A 138 24.31 -7.06 43.03
C TYR A 138 25.52 -8.01 43.04
N LYS A 139 25.28 -9.30 42.73
CA LYS A 139 26.30 -10.37 42.70
C LYS A 139 26.91 -10.64 41.33
N GLN A 140 26.63 -9.77 40.33
CA GLN A 140 26.96 -9.97 38.91
C GLN A 140 25.98 -10.90 38.18
N SER A 141 26.06 -10.90 36.85
CA SER A 141 25.28 -11.78 35.97
C SER A 141 23.78 -11.79 36.22
N GLY A 142 23.21 -10.64 36.59
CA GLY A 142 21.77 -10.49 36.86
C GLY A 142 21.32 -10.96 38.25
N GLN A 143 22.23 -11.43 39.10
CA GLN A 143 21.89 -11.96 40.43
C GLN A 143 22.00 -10.90 41.53
N TYR A 144 21.17 -11.03 42.56
CA TYR A 144 21.19 -10.16 43.74
C TYR A 144 21.25 -10.95 45.05
N ASN A 145 21.82 -10.32 46.08
CA ASN A 145 21.85 -10.79 47.47
C ASN A 145 20.62 -10.32 48.26
N ILE A 146 19.44 -10.44 47.67
CA ILE A 146 18.15 -10.12 48.30
C ILE A 146 17.16 -11.24 47.97
N SER A 147 16.03 -11.29 48.67
CA SER A 147 15.00 -12.29 48.36
C SER A 147 14.31 -12.00 47.02
N ASP A 148 13.82 -13.05 46.35
CA ASP A 148 13.02 -12.94 45.12
C ASP A 148 11.79 -12.04 45.30
N ARG A 149 11.14 -12.14 46.47
CA ARG A 149 10.02 -11.27 46.85
C ARG A 149 10.43 -9.80 46.88
N GLU A 150 11.59 -9.51 47.45
CA GLU A 150 12.13 -8.14 47.52
C GLU A 150 12.50 -7.63 46.12
N LEU A 151 13.20 -8.42 45.30
CA LEU A 151 13.57 -8.02 43.95
C LEU A 151 12.33 -7.71 43.08
N ARG A 152 11.29 -8.54 43.13
CA ARG A 152 10.01 -8.29 42.45
C ARG A 152 9.37 -6.97 42.88
N ALA A 153 9.36 -6.71 44.19
CA ALA A 153 8.78 -5.49 44.75
C ALA A 153 9.54 -4.22 44.33
N LYS A 154 10.83 -4.34 44.00
CA LYS A 154 11.67 -3.23 43.51
C LYS A 154 11.58 -3.02 41.99
N ILE A 155 11.38 -4.09 41.22
CA ILE A 155 11.21 -4.02 39.76
C ILE A 155 9.85 -3.43 39.38
N LYS A 156 8.77 -3.85 40.05
CA LYS A 156 7.41 -3.46 39.66
C LYS A 156 7.19 -1.92 39.61
N PRO A 157 7.66 -1.12 40.59
CA PRO A 157 7.49 0.33 40.55
C PRO A 157 8.13 1.00 39.33
N ILE A 158 9.35 0.61 38.96
CA ILE A 158 10.01 1.24 37.81
C ILE A 158 9.31 0.88 36.49
N VAL A 159 8.85 -0.37 36.34
CA VAL A 159 8.08 -0.78 35.16
C VAL A 159 6.76 -0.02 35.07
N ASN A 160 6.05 0.14 36.19
CA ASN A 160 4.81 0.91 36.24
C ASN A 160 5.01 2.38 35.84
N GLN A 161 6.11 3.02 36.28
CA GLN A 161 6.42 4.40 35.89
C GLN A 161 6.70 4.52 34.38
N VAL A 162 7.43 3.56 33.80
CA VAL A 162 7.70 3.52 32.36
C VAL A 162 6.40 3.35 31.57
N GLU A 163 5.54 2.41 31.99
CA GLU A 163 4.23 2.18 31.36
C GLU A 163 3.32 3.42 31.48
N GLU A 164 3.28 4.07 32.64
CA GLU A 164 2.52 5.30 32.85
C GLU A 164 3.01 6.44 31.95
N TYR A 165 4.33 6.58 31.80
CA TYR A 165 4.91 7.57 30.89
C TYR A 165 4.59 7.25 29.43
N TYR A 166 4.70 5.99 29.03
CA TYR A 166 4.35 5.52 27.68
C TYR A 166 2.91 5.87 27.30
N LYS A 167 1.96 5.66 28.22
CA LYS A 167 0.53 5.95 28.02
C LYS A 167 0.20 7.44 27.81
N LYS A 168 1.15 8.36 28.04
CA LYS A 168 0.99 9.78 27.73
C LYS A 168 1.04 10.08 26.23
N PHE A 169 1.44 9.11 25.40
CA PHE A 169 1.56 9.24 23.95
C PHE A 169 0.44 8.45 23.25
N PRO A 170 -0.72 9.07 22.96
CA PRO A 170 -1.87 8.37 22.39
C PRO A 170 -1.63 7.89 20.95
N ASP A 171 -0.66 8.46 20.23
CA ASP A 171 -0.30 8.08 18.86
C ASP A 171 0.65 6.86 18.81
N THR A 172 0.79 6.13 19.93
CA THR A 172 1.62 4.93 20.02
C THR A 172 0.81 3.65 19.91
N LEU A 173 1.50 2.52 19.80
CA LEU A 173 0.88 1.20 19.82
C LEU A 173 0.45 0.82 21.24
N ASP A 174 -0.60 0.01 21.38
CA ASP A 174 -1.11 -0.33 22.70
C ASP A 174 -0.11 -1.19 23.50
N TRP A 175 0.33 -0.65 24.65
CA TRP A 175 0.96 -1.45 25.70
C TRP A 175 -0.13 -2.15 26.51
N THR A 176 -0.46 -3.37 26.09
CA THR A 176 -1.41 -4.23 26.81
C THR A 176 -0.71 -5.04 27.90
N SER A 177 -1.48 -5.59 28.85
CA SER A 177 -0.96 -6.50 29.89
C SER A 177 -0.25 -7.73 29.30
N SER A 178 -0.60 -8.14 28.08
CA SER A 178 0.01 -9.29 27.41
C SER A 178 1.38 -8.98 26.79
N THR A 179 1.77 -7.70 26.71
CA THR A 179 3.06 -7.28 26.15
C THR A 179 4.18 -7.70 27.10
N PRO A 180 5.13 -8.56 26.68
CA PRO A 180 6.22 -8.97 27.55
C PRO A 180 7.22 -7.83 27.74
N VAL A 181 7.54 -7.53 29.00
CA VAL A 181 8.54 -6.54 29.38
C VAL A 181 9.75 -7.25 29.99
N ASN A 182 10.82 -7.36 29.22
CA ASN A 182 12.06 -7.96 29.67
C ASN A 182 12.87 -6.92 30.45
N ILE A 183 13.26 -7.28 31.67
CA ILE A 183 14.04 -6.43 32.56
C ILE A 183 15.45 -6.98 32.62
N THR A 184 16.40 -6.11 32.33
CA THR A 184 17.83 -6.44 32.30
C THR A 184 18.61 -5.50 33.22
N VAL A 185 19.76 -5.94 33.70
CA VAL A 185 20.76 -5.08 34.36
C VAL A 185 22.12 -5.41 33.79
N LYS A 186 22.79 -4.41 33.22
CA LYS A 186 24.03 -4.60 32.44
C LYS A 186 23.83 -5.63 31.33
N ASN A 187 22.67 -5.63 30.67
CA ASN A 187 22.24 -6.61 29.67
C ASN A 187 22.01 -8.05 30.18
N TYR A 188 22.13 -8.33 31.48
CA TYR A 188 21.74 -9.64 32.03
C TYR A 188 20.26 -9.63 32.38
N SER A 189 19.48 -10.56 31.82
CA SER A 189 18.06 -10.71 32.13
C SER A 189 17.86 -11.05 33.60
N ILE A 190 17.01 -10.30 34.28
CA ILE A 190 16.68 -10.52 35.70
C ILE A 190 15.21 -10.87 35.89
N ALA A 191 14.32 -10.38 35.02
CA ALA A 191 12.90 -10.67 35.09
C ALA A 191 12.19 -10.46 33.76
N THR A 192 11.00 -11.04 33.63
CA THR A 192 10.00 -10.66 32.64
C THR A 192 8.73 -10.25 33.37
N VAL A 193 8.17 -9.09 33.02
CA VAL A 193 6.86 -8.64 33.49
C VAL A 193 5.83 -8.87 32.39
N GLN A 194 4.80 -9.65 32.70
CA GLN A 194 3.69 -9.93 31.80
C GLN A 194 2.44 -10.24 32.62
N ASN A 195 1.27 -9.79 32.18
CA ASN A 195 0.00 -9.96 32.88
C ASN A 195 0.03 -9.46 34.34
N SER A 196 0.76 -8.36 34.60
CA SER A 196 1.00 -7.79 35.94
C SER A 196 1.82 -8.67 36.90
N GLU A 197 2.35 -9.78 36.44
CA GLU A 197 3.21 -10.69 37.18
C GLU A 197 4.67 -10.47 36.83
N VAL A 198 5.54 -10.52 37.84
CA VAL A 198 7.00 -10.39 37.67
C VAL A 198 7.61 -11.78 37.84
N LYS A 199 8.03 -12.38 36.73
CA LYS A 199 8.72 -13.68 36.73
C LYS A 199 10.22 -13.45 36.76
N LEU A 200 10.91 -13.91 37.81
CA LEU A 200 12.36 -13.74 37.90
C LEU A 200 13.09 -14.84 37.11
N VAL A 201 14.27 -14.51 36.60
CA VAL A 201 15.14 -15.50 35.96
C VAL A 201 15.75 -16.40 37.03
N GLY A 202 15.61 -17.73 36.87
CA GLY A 202 16.19 -18.71 37.79
C GLY A 202 15.33 -19.03 39.01
N GLU A 203 14.11 -18.51 39.09
CA GLU A 203 13.14 -18.87 40.12
C GLU A 203 12.78 -20.36 40.03
N LYS A 204 12.81 -21.06 41.17
CA LYS A 204 12.34 -22.45 41.34
C LYS A 204 11.14 -22.48 42.25
#